data_AF-A0A816ATV0-F1
#
_entry.id   AF-A0A816ATV0-F1
#
_cell.length_a   1.000
_cell.length_b   1.000
_cell.length_c   1.000
_cell.angle_alpha   90.00
_cell.angle_beta   90.00
_cell.angle_gamma   90.00
#
_symmetry.space_group_name_H-M   'P 1'
#
loop_
_entity.id
_entity.type
_entity.pdbx_description
1 polymer ?
#
loop_
_entity_poly.entity_id
_entity_poly.type
_entity_poly.pdbx_seq_one_letter_code
_entity_poly.pdbx_strand_id
1 'polypeptide(L)'
;MNKDRKVSLEFACKNLKPNLKSIIGILFVITIDPELCRKLKILYADISEVGTCGKDEAEILFTTHTIFRIDNIEALPEADRLYEIQITLVGDQDNDFSKLTASIREEAHSKASPGQDNRECEALTEHLNVYAKKMVPIAILTTK
;
A
#
# COMPACT_ATOMS: atom_id res chain seq x y z
N MET A 1 5.20 -11.71 2.47
CA MET A 1 3.89 -11.47 3.13
C MET A 1 3.66 -12.61 4.11
N ASN A 2 2.87 -12.43 5.16
CA ASN A 2 2.54 -13.55 6.06
C ASN A 2 1.03 -13.74 6.14
N LYS A 3 0.58 -15.01 6.12
CA LYS A 3 -0.83 -15.37 6.32
C LYS A 3 -1.21 -15.25 7.81
N ASP A 4 -0.23 -15.33 8.71
CA ASP A 4 -0.42 -15.14 10.15
C ASP A 4 -0.36 -13.65 10.51
N ARG A 5 -1.53 -13.11 10.88
CA ARG A 5 -1.67 -11.73 11.36
C ARG A 5 -0.72 -11.42 12.51
N LYS A 6 -0.50 -12.35 13.43
CA LYS A 6 0.33 -12.13 14.61
C LYS A 6 1.78 -11.87 14.23
N VAL A 7 2.32 -12.63 13.27
CA VAL A 7 3.70 -12.46 12.79
C VAL A 7 3.89 -11.09 12.12
N SER A 8 2.96 -10.71 11.25
CA SER A 8 3.01 -9.40 10.59
C SER A 8 2.85 -8.24 11.57
N LEU A 9 1.98 -8.38 12.57
CA LEU A 9 1.78 -7.40 13.63
C LEU A 9 3.02 -7.26 14.51
N GLU A 10 3.63 -8.36 14.95
CA GLU A 10 4.86 -8.36 15.74
C GLU A 10 5.99 -7.61 15.01
N PHE A 11 6.12 -7.82 13.70
CA PHE A 11 7.08 -7.08 12.89
C PHE A 11 6.73 -5.59 12.81
N ALA A 12 5.46 -5.23 12.56
CA ALA A 12 5.03 -3.83 12.52
C ALA A 12 5.33 -3.10 13.84
N CYS A 13 5.14 -3.79 14.97
CA CYS A 13 5.44 -3.29 16.31
C CYS A 13 6.95 -3.18 16.59
N LYS A 14 7.77 -4.12 16.11
CA LYS A 14 9.21 -4.23 16.43
C LYS A 14 10.00 -2.97 16.11
N ASN A 15 9.54 -2.18 15.14
CA ASN A 15 10.21 -0.95 14.71
C ASN A 15 9.71 0.32 15.43
N LEU A 16 8.67 0.22 16.27
CA LEU A 16 8.07 1.34 17.02
C LEU A 16 8.81 1.67 18.32
N LYS A 17 10.15 1.82 18.23
CA LYS A 17 10.96 2.13 19.40
C LYS A 17 10.62 3.53 19.96
N PRO A 18 10.62 3.73 21.29
CA PRO A 18 10.28 5.03 21.90
C PRO A 18 11.16 6.20 21.45
N ASN A 19 12.42 5.92 21.10
CA ASN A 19 13.38 6.92 20.60
C ASN A 19 13.17 7.28 19.11
N LEU A 20 12.34 6.53 18.37
CA LEU A 20 12.05 6.74 16.95
C LEU A 20 10.60 7.20 16.78
N LYS A 21 10.29 8.40 17.28
CA LYS A 21 8.94 9.01 17.26
C LYS A 21 8.40 9.29 15.85
N SER A 22 9.26 9.31 14.83
CA SER A 22 8.89 9.58 13.44
C SER A 22 8.47 8.35 12.64
N ILE A 23 8.64 7.13 13.19
CA ILE A 23 8.24 5.89 12.53
C ILE A 23 6.78 5.59 12.85
N ILE A 24 6.03 5.14 11.85
CA ILE A 24 4.68 4.60 12.02
C ILE A 24 4.67 3.14 11.59
N GLY A 25 3.94 2.31 12.32
CA GLY A 25 3.78 0.90 12.03
C GLY A 25 2.56 0.76 11.16
N ILE A 26 2.67 0.02 10.07
CA ILE A 26 1.55 -0.17 9.15
C ILE A 26 1.38 -1.66 8.87
N LEU A 27 0.16 -2.10 9.06
CA LEU A 27 -0.30 -3.44 8.75
C LEU A 27 -1.27 -3.36 7.58
N PHE A 28 -0.81 -3.66 6.37
CA PHE A 28 -1.69 -3.78 5.23
C PHE A 28 -2.47 -5.09 5.32
N VAL A 29 -3.78 -5.02 5.14
CA VAL A 29 -4.64 -6.20 5.05
C VAL A 29 -5.23 -6.26 3.66
N ILE A 30 -4.89 -7.33 2.95
CA ILE A 30 -5.47 -7.63 1.64
C ILE A 30 -6.29 -8.92 1.72
N THR A 31 -7.47 -8.88 1.10
CA THR A 31 -8.24 -10.08 0.79
C THR A 31 -8.10 -10.41 -0.69
N ILE A 32 -7.51 -11.56 -1.00
CA ILE A 32 -7.46 -12.06 -2.38
C ILE A 32 -8.69 -12.93 -2.60
N ASP A 33 -9.57 -12.45 -3.47
CA ASP A 33 -10.68 -13.22 -4.03
C ASP A 33 -10.30 -13.67 -5.45
N PRO A 34 -10.06 -14.99 -5.68
CA PRO A 34 -9.67 -15.50 -6.99
C PRO A 34 -10.67 -15.17 -8.10
N GLU A 35 -11.96 -15.13 -7.79
CA GLU A 35 -13.02 -14.81 -8.75
C GLU A 35 -12.99 -13.34 -9.14
N LEU A 36 -12.76 -12.46 -8.17
CA LEU A 36 -12.53 -11.04 -8.42
C LEU A 36 -11.27 -10.81 -9.26
N CYS A 37 -10.15 -11.45 -8.91
CA CYS A 37 -8.91 -11.36 -9.68
C CYS A 37 -9.12 -11.81 -11.13
N ARG A 38 -9.83 -12.93 -11.35
CA ARG A 38 -10.19 -13.43 -12.68
C ARG A 38 -11.04 -12.42 -13.45
N LYS A 39 -12.04 -11.81 -12.80
CA LYS A 39 -12.90 -10.79 -13.41
C LYS A 39 -12.12 -9.53 -13.79
N LEU A 40 -11.22 -9.08 -12.93
CA LEU A 40 -10.39 -7.89 -13.12
C LEU A 40 -9.13 -8.15 -13.97
N LYS A 41 -8.89 -9.39 -14.39
CA LYS A 41 -7.70 -9.85 -15.12
C LYS A 41 -6.39 -9.55 -14.38
N ILE A 42 -6.43 -9.59 -13.05
CA ILE A 42 -5.27 -9.37 -12.20
C ILE A 42 -4.53 -10.70 -12.05
N LEU A 43 -3.25 -10.69 -12.41
CA LEU A 43 -2.39 -11.86 -12.34
C LEU A 43 -1.59 -11.84 -11.04
N TYR A 44 -1.59 -12.98 -10.35
CA TYR A 44 -0.78 -13.20 -9.16
C TYR A 44 -0.29 -14.64 -9.11
N ALA A 45 0.80 -14.88 -8.38
CA ALA A 45 1.38 -16.19 -8.16
C ALA A 45 1.70 -16.39 -6.68
N ASP A 46 1.41 -17.58 -6.14
CA ASP A 46 1.98 -18.03 -4.87
C ASP A 46 3.39 -18.56 -5.15
N ILE A 47 4.39 -17.89 -4.59
CA ILE A 47 5.81 -18.21 -4.79
C ILE A 47 6.47 -18.73 -3.51
N SER A 48 5.67 -19.15 -2.52
CA SER A 48 6.16 -19.64 -1.22
C SER A 48 7.10 -20.85 -1.34
N GLU A 49 6.97 -21.65 -2.40
CA GLU A 49 7.83 -22.83 -2.65
C GLU A 49 9.11 -22.53 -3.44
N VAL A 50 9.25 -21.32 -3.99
CA VAL A 50 10.41 -20.93 -4.82
C VAL A 50 11.15 -19.70 -4.32
N GLY A 51 10.59 -18.97 -3.35
CA GLY A 51 11.20 -17.80 -2.72
C GLY A 51 12.36 -18.14 -1.79
N THR A 52 13.29 -17.19 -1.61
CA THR A 52 14.47 -17.35 -0.75
C THR A 52 14.13 -17.61 0.73
N CYS A 53 12.97 -17.10 1.19
CA CYS A 53 12.47 -17.35 2.56
C CYS A 53 11.77 -18.71 2.71
N GLY A 54 11.56 -19.46 1.62
CA GLY A 54 10.88 -20.75 1.62
C GLY A 54 9.51 -20.70 2.31
N LYS A 55 9.21 -21.75 3.10
CA LYS A 55 7.92 -21.95 3.77
C LYS A 55 7.69 -21.04 4.99
N ASP A 56 8.69 -20.24 5.37
CA ASP A 56 8.59 -19.34 6.53
C ASP A 56 7.77 -18.08 6.20
N GLU A 57 7.60 -17.79 4.90
CA GLU A 57 6.75 -16.70 4.41
C GLU A 57 5.74 -17.21 3.39
N ALA A 58 4.53 -16.64 3.45
CA ALA A 58 3.52 -16.84 2.44
C ALA A 58 3.61 -15.70 1.43
N GLU A 59 4.44 -15.88 0.40
CA GLU A 59 4.72 -14.84 -0.57
C GLU A 59 3.79 -14.95 -1.78
N ILE A 60 2.96 -13.92 -1.98
CA ILE A 60 2.15 -13.74 -3.18
C ILE A 60 2.75 -12.60 -3.98
N LEU A 61 3.11 -12.89 -5.23
CA LEU A 61 3.61 -11.90 -6.17
C LEU A 61 2.50 -11.50 -7.14
N PHE A 62 2.17 -10.22 -7.17
CA PHE A 62 1.30 -9.64 -8.18
C PHE A 62 2.11 -9.14 -9.37
N THR A 63 1.53 -9.11 -10.57
CA THR A 63 2.15 -8.42 -11.70
C THR A 63 2.28 -6.93 -11.44
N THR A 64 3.25 -6.31 -12.13
CA THR A 64 3.39 -4.85 -12.13
C THR A 64 2.09 -4.18 -12.60
N HIS A 65 1.86 -2.95 -12.15
CA HIS A 65 0.64 -2.17 -12.44
C HIS A 65 -0.65 -2.71 -11.81
N THR A 66 -0.55 -3.60 -10.83
CA THR A 66 -1.68 -3.91 -9.95
C THR A 66 -1.97 -2.71 -9.05
N ILE A 67 -3.20 -2.22 -9.07
CA ILE A 67 -3.63 -1.07 -8.27
C ILE A 67 -4.41 -1.56 -7.06
N PHE A 68 -4.08 -0.98 -5.91
CA PHE A 68 -4.78 -1.19 -4.65
C PHE A 68 -5.44 0.12 -4.21
N ARG A 69 -6.70 0.04 -3.79
CA ARG A 69 -7.40 1.15 -3.17
C ARG A 69 -7.40 0.97 -1.66
N ILE A 70 -7.14 2.04 -0.92
CA ILE A 70 -7.33 2.07 0.54
C ILE A 70 -8.82 2.22 0.82
N ASP A 71 -9.42 1.24 1.49
CA ASP A 71 -10.83 1.31 1.87
C ASP A 71 -11.00 1.82 3.30
N ASN A 72 -10.09 1.47 4.20
CA ASN A 72 -10.17 1.84 5.60
C ASN A 72 -8.80 1.95 6.26
N ILE A 73 -8.69 2.84 7.26
CA ILE A 73 -7.50 3.04 8.07
C ILE A 73 -7.94 3.07 9.52
N GLU A 74 -7.44 2.13 10.32
CA GLU A 74 -7.77 2.01 11.74
C GLU A 74 -6.52 2.02 12.59
N ALA A 75 -6.55 2.78 13.70
CA ALA A 75 -5.49 2.71 14.70
C ALA A 75 -5.62 1.40 15.48
N LEU A 76 -4.50 0.70 15.66
CA LEU A 76 -4.44 -0.56 16.37
C LEU A 76 -4.10 -0.35 17.85
N PRO A 77 -4.81 -0.99 18.80
CA PRO A 77 -4.59 -0.80 20.23
C PRO A 77 -3.24 -1.36 20.73
N GLU A 78 -2.57 -2.20 19.94
CA GLU A 78 -1.33 -2.87 20.35
C GLU A 78 -0.14 -1.92 20.50
N ALA A 79 -0.14 -0.76 19.82
CA ALA A 79 0.88 0.27 20.01
C ALA A 79 0.44 1.66 19.50
N ASP A 80 0.92 2.71 20.15
CA ASP A 80 0.81 4.07 19.61
C ASP A 80 1.51 4.17 18.25
N ARG A 81 0.83 4.80 17.28
CA ARG A 81 1.29 4.98 15.89
C ARG A 81 1.37 3.68 15.08
N LEU A 82 0.55 2.70 15.43
CA LEU A 82 0.31 1.49 14.65
C LEU A 82 -1.06 1.58 13.98
N TYR A 83 -1.11 1.30 12.68
CA TYR A 83 -2.34 1.37 11.90
C TYR A 83 -2.53 0.12 11.06
N GLU A 84 -3.76 -0.37 11.02
CA GLU A 84 -4.22 -1.34 10.04
C GLU A 84 -4.80 -0.59 8.84
N ILE A 85 -4.35 -0.94 7.64
CA ILE A 85 -4.83 -0.36 6.39
C ILE A 85 -5.45 -1.48 5.56
N GLN A 86 -6.77 -1.44 5.42
CA GLN A 86 -7.49 -2.36 4.56
C GLN A 86 -7.39 -1.87 3.12
N ILE A 87 -6.90 -2.74 2.25
CA ILE A 87 -6.74 -2.45 0.82
C ILE A 87 -7.46 -3.49 -0.03
N THR A 88 -8.09 -3.04 -1.12
CA THR A 88 -8.73 -3.91 -2.11
C THR A 88 -8.11 -3.75 -3.49
N LEU A 89 -8.15 -4.86 -4.23
CA LEU A 89 -7.77 -4.89 -5.64
C LEU A 89 -8.81 -4.18 -6.49
N VAL A 90 -8.34 -3.25 -7.30
CA VAL A 90 -9.14 -2.53 -8.28
C VAL A 90 -8.55 -2.74 -9.67
N GLY A 91 -9.42 -3.03 -10.64
CA GLY A 91 -9.00 -3.20 -12.04
C GLY A 91 -9.20 -1.93 -12.84
N ASP A 92 -8.81 -1.97 -14.12
CA ASP A 92 -8.85 -0.82 -15.06
C ASP A 92 -10.24 -0.17 -15.25
N GLN A 93 -11.30 -0.81 -14.78
CA GLN A 93 -12.68 -0.35 -14.93
C GLN A 93 -13.21 0.38 -13.68
N ASP A 94 -12.35 0.76 -12.74
CA ASP A 94 -12.79 1.57 -11.60
C ASP A 94 -13.11 3.01 -12.05
N ASN A 95 -14.39 3.32 -12.17
CA ASN A 95 -14.89 4.65 -12.52
C ASN A 95 -14.34 5.73 -11.60
N ASP A 96 -14.05 5.42 -10.34
CA ASP A 96 -13.51 6.40 -9.41
C ASP A 96 -12.02 6.66 -9.66
N PHE A 97 -11.28 5.67 -10.18
CA PHE A 97 -9.91 5.88 -10.65
C PHE A 97 -9.87 6.79 -11.89
N SER A 98 -10.84 6.61 -12.81
CA SER A 98 -10.97 7.47 -13.98
C SER A 98 -11.27 8.93 -13.60
N LYS A 99 -12.15 9.14 -12.62
CA LYS A 99 -12.47 10.46 -12.06
C LYS A 99 -11.29 11.07 -11.33
N LEU A 100 -10.61 10.31 -10.46
CA LEU A 100 -9.42 10.76 -9.75
C LEU A 100 -8.33 11.17 -10.74
N THR A 101 -8.06 10.35 -11.76
CA THR A 101 -7.07 10.64 -12.79
C THR A 101 -7.46 11.88 -13.60
N ALA A 102 -8.74 12.05 -13.93
CA ALA A 102 -9.24 13.25 -14.60
C ALA A 102 -9.05 14.50 -13.72
N SER A 103 -9.44 14.45 -12.44
CA SER A 103 -9.27 15.56 -11.51
C SER A 103 -7.80 15.93 -11.27
N ILE A 104 -6.90 14.95 -11.16
CA ILE A 104 -5.45 15.21 -11.05
C ILE A 104 -4.92 15.90 -12.32
N ARG A 105 -5.38 15.47 -13.50
CA ARG A 105 -4.99 16.11 -14.78
C ARG A 105 -5.52 17.53 -14.87
N GLU A 106 -6.77 17.77 -14.50
CA GLU A 106 -7.35 19.12 -14.47
C GLU A 106 -6.62 20.04 -13.48
N GLU A 107 -6.28 19.55 -12.29
CA GLU A 107 -5.51 20.31 -11.32
C GLU A 107 -4.11 20.65 -11.85
N ALA A 108 -3.41 19.67 -12.44
CA ALA A 108 -2.11 19.90 -13.07
C ALA A 108 -2.18 20.90 -14.24
N HIS A 109 -3.23 20.84 -15.06
CA HIS A 109 -3.44 21.78 -16.16
C HIS A 109 -3.84 23.18 -15.67
N SER A 110 -4.62 23.29 -14.59
CA SER A 110 -5.00 24.58 -13.99
C SER A 110 -3.81 25.30 -13.32
N LYS A 111 -2.86 24.53 -12.76
CA LYS A 111 -1.60 25.04 -12.18
C LYS A 111 -0.56 25.38 -13.24
N ALA A 112 -0.72 24.89 -14.48
CA ALA A 112 0.08 25.29 -15.63
C ALA A 112 -0.41 26.63 -16.23
N SER A 113 -0.55 27.66 -15.40
CA SER A 113 -0.50 29.04 -15.89
C SER A 113 0.96 29.43 -16.13
N PRO A 114 1.30 30.15 -17.22
CA PRO A 114 2.68 30.41 -17.58
C PRO A 114 3.31 31.38 -16.58
N GLY A 115 4.02 30.84 -15.58
CA GLY A 115 4.76 31.64 -14.60
C GLY A 115 5.00 31.03 -13.22
N GLN A 116 4.60 29.79 -12.92
CA GLN A 116 4.85 29.19 -11.61
C GLN A 116 6.16 28.38 -11.55
N ASP A 117 6.94 28.73 -10.54
CA ASP A 117 8.30 28.31 -10.20
C ASP A 117 8.39 26.78 -9.95
N ASN A 118 9.28 26.10 -10.68
CA ASN A 118 9.49 24.65 -10.63
C ASN A 118 9.87 24.09 -9.23
N ARG A 119 10.15 24.97 -8.25
CA ARG A 119 10.55 24.61 -6.89
C ARG A 119 9.43 24.01 -6.03
N GLU A 120 8.15 24.34 -6.28
CA GLU A 120 7.05 23.79 -5.48
C GLU A 120 6.73 22.31 -5.79
N CYS A 121 6.86 21.89 -7.06
CA CYS A 121 6.66 20.49 -7.46
C CYS A 121 7.79 19.58 -6.96
N GLU A 122 9.03 20.06 -6.92
CA GLU A 122 10.15 19.33 -6.32
C GLU A 122 9.95 19.15 -4.80
N ALA A 123 9.49 20.21 -4.11
CA ALA A 123 9.23 20.15 -2.68
C ALA A 123 8.11 19.16 -2.29
N LEU A 124 7.02 19.09 -3.05
CA LEU A 124 5.94 18.11 -2.81
C LEU A 124 6.40 16.68 -3.07
N THR A 125 7.22 16.47 -4.10
CA THR A 125 7.80 15.16 -4.43
C THR A 125 8.78 14.72 -3.34
N GLU A 126 9.59 15.64 -2.80
CA GLU A 126 10.51 15.38 -1.72
C GLU A 126 9.79 15.11 -0.40
N HIS A 127 8.72 15.86 -0.09
CA HIS A 127 7.90 15.65 1.11
C HIS A 127 7.20 14.28 1.07
N LEU A 128 6.61 13.90 -0.07
CA LEU A 128 6.01 12.56 -0.26
C LEU A 128 7.07 11.44 -0.20
N ASN A 129 8.26 11.65 -0.77
CA ASN A 129 9.38 10.70 -0.66
C ASN A 129 9.88 10.54 0.79
N VAL A 130 9.85 11.61 1.59
CA VAL A 130 10.18 11.56 3.01
C VAL A 130 9.16 10.70 3.77
N TYR A 131 7.88 10.74 3.42
CA TYR A 131 6.88 9.84 4.02
C TYR A 131 7.00 8.40 3.53
N ALA A 132 7.22 8.18 2.22
CA ALA A 132 7.41 6.84 1.66
C ALA A 132 8.65 6.13 2.24
N LYS A 133 9.75 6.86 2.49
CA LYS A 133 10.96 6.32 3.13
C LYS A 133 10.79 6.01 4.63
N LYS A 134 9.74 6.53 5.28
CA LYS A 134 9.45 6.32 6.71
C LYS A 134 8.42 5.20 6.97
N MET A 135 7.83 4.65 5.91
CA MET A 135 6.88 3.54 5.99
C MET A 135 7.63 2.22 5.75
N VAL A 136 7.47 1.26 6.67
CA VAL A 136 7.87 -0.13 6.43
C VAL A 136 6.58 -0.92 6.21
N PRO A 137 6.12 -1.08 4.96
CA PRO A 137 4.87 -1.76 4.67
C PRO A 137 5.02 -3.28 4.90
N ILE A 138 4.08 -3.88 5.61
CA ILE A 138 3.96 -5.33 5.73
C ILE A 138 2.52 -5.67 5.39
N ALA A 139 2.33 -6.61 4.48
CA ALA A 139 1.00 -7.04 4.09
C ALA A 139 0.68 -8.44 4.63
N ILE A 140 -0.50 -8.54 5.23
CA ILE A 140 -1.16 -9.79 5.62
C ILE A 140 -2.04 -10.25 4.46
N LEU A 141 -1.91 -11.52 4.13
CA LEU A 141 -2.78 -12.17 3.17
C LEU A 141 -3.95 -12.84 3.89
N THR A 142 -5.18 -12.49 3.49
CA THR A 142 -6.37 -13.28 3.80
C THR A 142 -6.95 -13.87 2.51
N THR A 143 -7.21 -15.17 2.51
CA THR A 143 -7.89 -15.87 1.39
C THR A 143 -9.30 -16.25 1.85
N LYS A 144 -10.31 -15.96 1.04
CA LYS A 144 -11.67 -16.48 1.24
C LYS A 144 -11.86 -17.82 0.57
#